data_AF-A0A966EGF5-F1
#
_entry.id   AF-A0A966EGF5-F1
#
_cell.length_a   1.000
_cell.length_b   1.000
_cell.length_c   1.000
_cell.angle_alpha   90.00
_cell.angle_beta   90.00
_cell.angle_gamma   90.00
#
_symmetry.space_group_name_H-M   'P 1'
#
loop_
_entity.id
_entity.type
_entity.pdbx_description
1 polymer ?
#
loop_
_entity_poly.entity_id
_entity_poly.type
_entity_poly.pdbx_seq_one_letter_code
_entity_poly.pdbx_strand_id
1 'polypeptide(L)'
;MSALHRIVAAIVFLLPTTAWALGIGGIEVSSGLNQPFNAKIPIVGAKQGELVDVKAKLAEKDVFERAGLVRPYNLTALKFAVVPTGDGDGSGYIHITSREGMREPALEFIIEVRWPNGSLRRKYSVLLQPR
;
A
#
# COMPACT_ATOMS: atom_id res chain seq x y z
N MET A 1 31.93 -59.95 10.85
CA MET A 1 30.63 -59.70 11.53
C MET A 1 30.53 -58.21 11.80
N SER A 2 29.38 -57.67 11.45
CA SER A 2 29.06 -56.24 11.21
C SER A 2 29.03 -55.37 12.47
N ALA A 3 29.54 -54.15 12.37
CA ALA A 3 29.06 -53.02 13.18
C ALA A 3 28.89 -51.79 12.26
N LEU A 4 27.86 -51.86 11.40
CA LEU A 4 27.49 -50.77 10.50
C LEU A 4 26.78 -49.69 11.31
N HIS A 5 27.45 -48.55 11.48
CA HIS A 5 26.93 -47.38 12.17
C HIS A 5 25.77 -46.78 11.36
N ARG A 6 24.55 -46.79 11.91
CA ARG A 6 23.37 -46.18 11.29
C ARG A 6 23.35 -44.69 11.61
N ILE A 7 24.00 -43.87 10.78
CA ILE A 7 23.81 -42.41 10.83
C ILE A 7 22.51 -42.11 10.07
N VAL A 8 21.44 -41.78 10.79
CA VAL A 8 20.20 -41.28 10.19
C VAL A 8 20.38 -39.78 9.97
N ALA A 9 20.71 -39.38 8.74
CA ALA A 9 20.67 -37.98 8.35
C ALA A 9 19.20 -37.60 8.07
N ALA A 10 18.57 -36.86 9.00
CA ALA A 10 17.25 -36.29 8.79
C ALA A 10 17.38 -35.04 7.92
N ILE A 11 17.06 -35.15 6.63
CA ILE A 11 16.97 -34.00 5.73
C ILE A 11 15.60 -33.36 5.95
N VAL A 12 15.57 -32.23 6.66
CA VAL A 12 14.37 -31.39 6.78
C VAL A 12 14.26 -30.55 5.49
N PHE A 13 13.33 -30.91 4.61
CA PHE A 13 12.94 -30.02 3.52
C PHE A 13 12.12 -28.86 4.08
N LEU A 14 12.72 -27.68 4.22
CA LEU A 14 11.94 -26.44 4.30
C LEU A 14 11.33 -26.18 2.93
N LEU A 15 10.05 -26.53 2.76
CA LEU A 15 9.29 -26.08 1.59
C LEU A 15 9.13 -24.55 1.68
N PRO A 16 9.51 -23.77 0.66
CA PRO A 16 9.25 -22.34 0.66
C PRO A 16 7.74 -22.12 0.60
N THR A 17 7.17 -21.55 1.67
CA THR A 17 5.82 -21.00 1.60
C THR A 17 5.86 -19.84 0.62
N THR A 18 5.13 -19.94 -0.50
CA THR A 18 5.00 -18.83 -1.44
C THR A 18 4.30 -17.67 -0.73
N ALA A 19 5.08 -16.67 -0.32
CA ALA A 19 4.55 -15.44 0.25
C ALA A 19 4.05 -14.58 -0.92
N TRP A 20 2.73 -14.50 -1.08
CA TRP A 20 2.13 -13.57 -2.03
C TRP A 20 2.23 -12.17 -1.43
N ALA A 21 3.00 -11.30 -2.08
CA ALA A 21 3.10 -9.90 -1.69
C ALA A 21 2.00 -9.10 -2.37
N LEU A 22 1.20 -8.38 -1.57
CA LEU A 22 0.22 -7.44 -2.09
C LEU A 22 0.96 -6.22 -2.66
N GLY A 23 0.64 -5.90 -3.91
CA GLY A 23 1.19 -4.76 -4.64
C GLY A 23 0.21 -3.60 -4.72
N ILE A 24 0.73 -2.41 -5.03
CA ILE A 24 -0.09 -1.24 -5.37
C ILE A 24 0.42 -0.59 -6.65
N GLY A 25 -0.51 -0.10 -7.47
CA GLY A 25 -0.25 0.49 -8.78
C GLY A 25 0.13 1.97 -8.74
N GLY A 26 -0.01 2.61 -9.91
CA GLY A 26 0.11 4.06 -10.04
C GLY A 26 -1.04 4.80 -9.36
N ILE A 27 -0.83 6.08 -9.06
CA ILE A 27 -1.91 6.94 -8.58
C ILE A 27 -2.64 7.58 -9.76
N GLU A 28 -3.96 7.50 -9.73
CA GLU A 28 -4.87 8.10 -10.70
C GLU A 28 -5.62 9.22 -10.02
N VAL A 29 -5.32 10.47 -10.40
CA VAL A 29 -5.89 11.65 -9.75
C VAL A 29 -7.04 12.20 -10.59
N SER A 30 -8.19 12.38 -9.96
CA SER A 30 -9.43 12.84 -10.59
C SER A 30 -9.86 14.24 -10.14
N SER A 31 -9.06 14.94 -9.32
CA SER A 31 -9.33 16.30 -8.83
C SER A 31 -8.30 17.32 -9.35
N GLY A 32 -8.71 18.59 -9.47
CA GLY A 32 -7.81 19.72 -9.79
C GLY A 32 -7.30 20.49 -8.57
N LEU A 33 -6.52 21.53 -8.81
CA LEU A 33 -6.08 22.50 -7.79
C LEU A 33 -7.30 23.22 -7.18
N ASN A 34 -7.25 23.52 -5.88
CA ASN A 34 -8.31 24.14 -5.09
C ASN A 34 -9.62 23.33 -4.98
N GLN A 35 -9.63 22.08 -5.46
CA GLN A 35 -10.77 21.16 -5.32
C GLN A 35 -10.49 20.13 -4.23
N PRO A 36 -11.54 19.53 -3.62
CA PRO A 36 -11.37 18.36 -2.76
C PRO A 36 -10.58 17.29 -3.50
N PHE A 37 -9.54 16.77 -2.85
CA PHE A 37 -8.68 15.74 -3.42
C PHE A 37 -9.50 14.48 -3.69
N ASN A 38 -9.28 13.86 -4.84
CA ASN A 38 -9.89 12.58 -5.20
C ASN A 38 -8.91 11.81 -6.08
N ALA A 39 -8.44 10.66 -5.59
CA ALA A 39 -7.53 9.82 -6.32
C ALA A 39 -7.74 8.33 -5.99
N LYS A 40 -7.36 7.46 -6.92
CA LYS A 40 -7.38 6.01 -6.77
C LYS A 40 -5.98 5.43 -6.95
N ILE A 41 -5.68 4.37 -6.22
CA ILE A 41 -4.47 3.57 -6.42
C ILE A 41 -4.90 2.10 -6.52
N PRO A 42 -4.74 1.43 -7.67
CA PRO A 42 -5.08 0.02 -7.81
C PRO A 42 -4.29 -0.86 -6.83
N ILE A 43 -4.94 -1.87 -6.27
CA ILE A 43 -4.31 -2.93 -5.49
C ILE A 43 -4.15 -4.15 -6.40
N VAL A 44 -2.96 -4.76 -6.38
CA VAL A 44 -2.58 -5.84 -7.29
C VAL A 44 -2.20 -7.08 -6.48
N GLY A 45 -2.67 -8.25 -6.92
CA GLY A 45 -2.31 -9.53 -6.30
C GLY A 45 -3.07 -9.87 -5.00
N ALA A 46 -4.11 -9.11 -4.65
CA ALA A 46 -5.03 -9.47 -3.57
C ALA A 46 -5.96 -10.61 -4.01
N LYS A 47 -6.26 -11.53 -3.08
CA LYS A 47 -7.26 -12.59 -3.32
C LYS A 47 -8.65 -12.17 -2.85
N GLN A 48 -9.66 -12.91 -3.30
CA GLN A 48 -11.04 -12.73 -2.85
C GLN A 48 -11.12 -12.76 -1.32
N GLY A 49 -11.72 -11.72 -0.74
CA GLY A 49 -11.87 -11.58 0.71
C GLY A 49 -10.67 -10.98 1.44
N GLU A 50 -9.46 -10.94 0.87
CA GLU A 50 -8.27 -10.43 1.58
C GLU A 50 -8.30 -8.90 1.81
N LEU A 51 -9.00 -8.15 0.94
CA LEU A 51 -9.08 -6.70 1.04
C LEU A 51 -9.71 -6.20 2.35
N VAL A 52 -10.49 -7.03 3.04
CA VAL A 52 -11.12 -6.67 4.33
C VAL A 52 -10.09 -6.37 5.43
N ASP A 53 -8.94 -7.05 5.36
CA ASP A 53 -7.86 -6.90 6.34
C ASP A 53 -6.77 -5.92 5.86
N VAL A 54 -6.92 -5.38 4.65
CA VAL A 54 -5.98 -4.39 4.11
C VAL A 54 -6.30 -3.01 4.68
N LYS A 55 -5.27 -2.36 5.23
CA LYS A 55 -5.36 -1.00 5.75
C LYS A 55 -4.37 -0.11 5.03
N ALA A 56 -4.85 1.02 4.51
CA ALA A 56 -4.02 2.05 3.90
C ALA A 56 -4.09 3.33 4.73
N LYS A 57 -2.95 3.98 4.92
CA LYS A 57 -2.86 5.27 5.59
C LYS A 57 -1.68 6.10 5.07
N LEU A 58 -1.70 7.40 5.36
CA LEU A 58 -0.50 8.21 5.25
C LEU A 58 0.57 7.68 6.21
N ALA A 59 1.81 7.57 5.75
CA ALA A 59 2.91 7.12 6.59
C ALA A 59 3.15 8.07 7.77
N GLU A 60 3.75 7.50 8.83
CA GLU A 60 4.11 8.23 10.04
C GLU A 60 5.27 9.20 9.79
N LYS A 61 5.41 10.19 10.67
CA LYS A 61 6.40 11.28 10.51
C LYS A 61 7.84 10.77 10.37
N ASP A 62 8.22 9.75 11.12
CA ASP A 62 9.55 9.14 11.08
C ASP A 62 9.90 8.53 9.71
N VAL A 63 8.88 8.08 8.95
CA VAL A 63 9.06 7.55 7.60
C VAL A 63 9.38 8.67 6.63
N PHE A 64 8.72 9.83 6.76
CA PHE A 64 9.03 11.02 5.98
C PHE A 64 10.43 11.55 6.29
N GLU A 65 10.78 11.67 7.58
CA GLU A 65 12.08 12.15 8.02
C GLU A 65 13.23 11.27 7.48
N ARG A 66 13.07 9.94 7.52
CA ARG A 66 14.05 9.00 6.93
C ARG A 66 14.15 9.08 5.41
N ALA A 67 13.09 9.49 4.73
CA ALA A 67 13.08 9.73 3.30
C ALA A 67 13.64 11.12 2.91
N GLY A 68 14.07 11.93 3.89
CA GLY A 68 14.52 13.30 3.67
C GLY A 68 13.38 14.26 3.34
N LEU A 69 12.14 13.91 3.71
CA LEU A 69 10.93 14.66 3.41
C LEU A 69 10.35 15.30 4.68
N VAL A 70 9.79 16.49 4.52
CA VAL A 70 8.91 17.08 5.53
C VAL A 70 7.51 16.50 5.32
N ARG A 71 6.83 16.08 6.39
CA ARG A 71 5.41 15.68 6.32
C ARG A 71 4.52 16.93 6.41
N PRO A 72 3.96 17.41 5.29
CA PRO A 72 3.18 18.64 5.26
C PRO A 72 1.85 18.45 6.01
N TYR A 73 1.42 19.47 6.76
CA TYR A 73 0.22 19.37 7.59
C TYR A 73 -1.07 19.15 6.78
N ASN A 74 -1.17 19.75 5.60
CA ASN A 74 -2.31 19.61 4.68
C ASN A 74 -2.55 18.15 4.25
N LEU A 75 -1.53 17.29 4.25
CA LEU A 75 -1.70 15.87 3.93
C LEU A 75 -2.46 15.11 5.03
N THR A 76 -2.54 15.64 6.24
CA THR A 76 -3.36 15.09 7.34
C THR A 76 -4.86 15.16 7.04
N ALA A 77 -5.28 16.04 6.12
CA ALA A 77 -6.66 16.13 5.67
C ALA A 77 -7.07 14.95 4.75
N LEU A 78 -6.10 14.19 4.23
CA LEU A 78 -6.36 13.03 3.38
C LEU A 78 -6.98 11.87 4.18
N LYS A 79 -8.00 11.26 3.59
CA LYS A 79 -8.66 10.04 4.04
C LYS A 79 -8.39 8.93 3.06
N PHE A 80 -8.17 7.74 3.59
CA PHE A 80 -7.81 6.55 2.83
C PHE A 80 -8.86 5.47 3.12
N ALA A 81 -9.40 4.88 2.07
CA ALA A 81 -10.32 3.76 2.17
C ALA A 81 -9.90 2.68 1.17
N VAL A 82 -9.93 1.41 1.59
CA VAL A 82 -9.75 0.28 0.67
C VAL A 82 -11.13 -0.09 0.15
N VAL A 83 -11.29 -0.07 -1.17
CA VAL A 83 -12.57 -0.30 -1.85
C VAL A 83 -12.41 -1.47 -2.81
N PRO A 84 -13.11 -2.59 -2.60
CA PRO A 84 -13.21 -3.67 -3.59
C PRO A 84 -13.90 -3.17 -4.86
N THR A 85 -13.47 -3.63 -6.03
CA THR A 85 -14.17 -3.32 -7.30
C THR A 85 -15.52 -4.04 -7.41
N GLY A 86 -15.63 -5.21 -6.78
CA GLY A 86 -16.82 -6.06 -6.84
C GLY A 86 -16.81 -7.07 -7.98
N ASP A 87 -15.72 -7.13 -8.77
CA ASP A 87 -15.59 -7.99 -9.95
C ASP A 87 -15.36 -9.49 -9.62
N GLY A 88 -15.33 -9.84 -8.33
CA GLY A 88 -15.21 -11.22 -7.84
C GLY A 88 -13.79 -11.80 -7.87
N ASP A 89 -12.84 -11.15 -8.53
CA ASP A 89 -11.44 -11.55 -8.65
C ASP A 89 -10.56 -11.15 -7.44
N GLY A 90 -11.13 -10.43 -6.46
CA GLY A 90 -10.41 -9.89 -5.31
C GLY A 90 -9.70 -8.55 -5.58
N SER A 91 -9.91 -7.95 -6.76
CA SER A 91 -9.35 -6.65 -7.10
C SER A 91 -10.02 -5.51 -6.31
N GLY A 92 -9.28 -4.42 -6.18
CA GLY A 92 -9.68 -3.26 -5.41
C GLY A 92 -8.72 -2.11 -5.61
N TYR A 93 -9.02 -0.99 -4.95
CA TYR A 93 -8.19 0.19 -4.98
C TYR A 93 -8.21 0.90 -3.63
N ILE A 94 -7.16 1.68 -3.37
CA ILE A 94 -7.14 2.65 -2.28
C ILE A 94 -7.77 3.92 -2.82
N HIS A 95 -8.90 4.33 -2.27
CA HIS A 95 -9.53 5.61 -2.53
C HIS A 95 -8.98 6.65 -1.57
N ILE A 96 -8.47 7.75 -2.12
CA ILE A 96 -7.89 8.85 -1.36
C ILE A 96 -8.75 10.09 -1.58
N THR A 97 -9.23 10.68 -0.49
CA THR A 97 -10.11 11.85 -0.54
C THR A 97 -9.70 12.93 0.45
N SER A 98 -10.13 14.17 0.22
CA SER A 98 -10.18 15.22 1.25
C SER A 98 -11.55 15.88 1.28
N ARG A 99 -11.85 16.57 2.38
CA ARG A 99 -13.06 17.42 2.47
C ARG A 99 -12.80 18.82 1.93
N GLU A 100 -11.66 19.39 2.30
CA GLU A 100 -11.24 20.72 1.88
C GLU A 100 -10.43 20.66 0.59
N GLY A 101 -10.41 21.78 -0.14
CA GLY A 101 -9.66 21.91 -1.37
C GLY A 101 -8.14 21.91 -1.15
N MET A 102 -7.41 21.23 -2.03
CA MET A 102 -5.95 21.22 -1.98
C MET A 102 -5.39 22.47 -2.67
N ARG A 103 -4.78 23.36 -1.89
CA ARG A 103 -4.16 24.60 -2.40
C ARG A 103 -2.75 24.39 -2.93
N GLU A 104 -2.06 23.40 -2.42
CA GLU A 104 -0.69 23.10 -2.86
C GLU A 104 -0.73 22.35 -4.19
N PRO A 105 -0.07 22.86 -5.25
CA PRO A 105 -0.10 22.23 -6.56
C PRO A 105 0.76 20.98 -6.62
N ALA A 106 1.87 20.93 -5.89
CA ALA A 106 2.73 19.75 -5.80
C ALA A 106 2.48 19.06 -4.46
N LEU A 107 2.03 17.81 -4.51
CA LEU A 107 1.84 16.96 -3.34
C LEU A 107 2.83 15.80 -3.40
N GLU A 108 3.57 15.60 -2.31
CA GLU A 108 4.41 14.41 -2.15
C GLU A 108 4.07 13.72 -0.83
N PHE A 109 3.69 12.45 -0.91
CA PHE A 109 3.36 11.65 0.27
C PHE A 109 3.84 10.22 0.15
N ILE A 110 4.08 9.61 1.30
CA ILE A 110 4.33 8.18 1.43
C ILE A 110 3.06 7.54 1.98
N ILE A 111 2.51 6.57 1.25
CA ILE A 111 1.42 5.73 1.75
C ILE A 111 2.03 4.49 2.38
N GLU A 112 1.47 4.08 3.51
CA GLU A 112 1.71 2.80 4.12
C GLU A 112 0.46 1.92 3.97
N VAL A 113 0.66 0.73 3.42
CA VAL A 113 -0.36 -0.31 3.26
C VAL A 113 0.06 -1.50 4.10
N ARG A 114 -0.84 -2.02 4.93
CA ARG A 114 -0.61 -3.18 5.78
C ARG A 114 -1.68 -4.23 5.53
N TRP A 115 -1.29 -5.50 5.57
CA TRP A 115 -2.16 -6.67 5.47
C TRP A 115 -1.61 -7.76 6.41
N PRO A 116 -2.33 -8.88 6.66
CA PRO A 116 -1.93 -9.87 7.66
C PRO A 116 -0.51 -10.41 7.50
N ASN A 117 -0.05 -10.56 6.25
CA ASN A 117 1.23 -11.19 5.92
C ASN A 117 2.32 -10.19 5.52
N GLY A 118 2.11 -8.87 5.70
CA GLY A 118 3.12 -7.91 5.29
C GLY A 118 2.69 -6.44 5.32
N SER A 119 3.61 -5.61 4.83
CA SER A 119 3.36 -4.19 4.63
C SER A 119 4.19 -3.66 3.47
N LEU A 120 3.71 -2.58 2.87
CA LEU A 120 4.34 -1.86 1.79
C LEU A 120 4.29 -0.37 2.07
N ARG A 121 5.39 0.32 1.78
CA ARG A 121 5.43 1.79 1.76
C ARG A 121 5.81 2.25 0.37
N ARG A 122 5.08 3.23 -0.16
CA ARG A 122 5.37 3.80 -1.48
C ARG A 122 5.19 5.31 -1.48
N LYS A 123 6.18 5.98 -2.05
CA LYS A 123 6.15 7.41 -2.32
C LYS A 123 5.34 7.69 -3.58
N TYR A 124 4.49 8.70 -3.52
CA TYR A 124 3.77 9.26 -4.65
C TYR A 124 4.03 10.77 -4.73
N SER A 125 4.23 11.23 -5.95
CA SER A 125 4.38 12.65 -6.28
C SER A 125 3.29 13.01 -7.28
N VAL A 126 2.46 14.00 -6.95
CA VAL A 126 1.29 14.43 -7.72
C VAL A 126 1.43 15.91 -8.01
N LEU A 127 1.17 16.28 -9.27
CA LEU A 127 1.02 17.67 -9.67
C LEU A 127 -0.45 17.93 -10.03
N LEU A 128 -1.12 18.72 -9.19
CA LEU A 128 -2.49 19.18 -9.43
C LEU A 128 -2.48 20.34 -10.41
N GLN A 129 -3.28 20.21 -11.46
CA GLN A 129 -3.47 21.26 -12.44
C GLN A 129 -4.70 22.09 -12.08
N PRO A 130 -4.70 23.41 -12.38
CA PRO A 130 -5.92 24.19 -12.44
C PRO A 130 -6.90 23.53 -13.40
N ARG A 131 -8.18 23.53 -13.03
CA ARG A 131 -9.28 23.05 -13.86
C ARG A 131 -10.29 24.15 -14.07
#